data_AF-A0A8J7T5L7-F1
#
_entry.id   AF-A0A8J7T5L7-F1
#
_cell.length_a   1.000
_cell.length_b   1.000
_cell.length_c   1.000
_cell.angle_alpha   90.00
_cell.angle_beta   90.00
_cell.angle_gamma   90.00
#
_symmetry.space_group_name_H-M   'P 1'
#
loop_
_entity.id
_entity.type
_entity.pdbx_description
1 polymer ?
#
loop_
_entity_poly.entity_id
_entity_poly.type
_entity_poly.pdbx_seq_one_letter_code
_entity_poly.pdbx_strand_id
1 'polypeptide(L)'
;PQLTNIRRDQSFITWLVAINQASREHFILKTIKWRMQLQIEIDPGKPLGQRAKLLEPTAQEQPQILARKEPIPPNAMVKPNANDAQVLMWRPETGKPVVVIPPKL
;
A
#
# COMPACT_ATOMS: atom_id res chain seq x y z
N PRO A 1 21.27 3.17 -15.36
CA PRO A 1 20.71 2.39 -14.23
C PRO A 1 19.37 1.74 -14.61
N GLN A 2 19.27 0.41 -14.51
CA GLN A 2 18.02 -0.31 -14.75
C GLN A 2 17.43 -0.73 -13.40
N LEU A 3 16.09 -0.77 -13.30
CA LEU A 3 15.41 -1.24 -12.10
C LEU A 3 15.69 -2.73 -11.92
N THR A 4 16.33 -3.11 -10.83
CA THR A 4 16.68 -4.51 -10.53
C THR A 4 15.92 -5.06 -9.32
N ASN A 5 15.33 -4.21 -8.49
CA ASN A 5 14.63 -4.62 -7.30
C ASN A 5 13.51 -3.65 -6.91
N ILE A 6 12.38 -4.20 -6.44
CA ILE A 6 11.30 -3.44 -5.81
C ILE A 6 11.05 -4.04 -4.44
N ARG A 7 11.09 -3.21 -3.39
CA ARG A 7 10.61 -3.57 -2.06
C ARG A 7 9.34 -2.79 -1.74
N ARG A 8 8.35 -3.48 -1.16
CA ARG A 8 7.13 -2.89 -0.61
C ARG A 8 6.91 -3.47 0.76
N ASP A 9 6.70 -2.60 1.73
CA ASP A 9 6.27 -2.97 3.06
C ASP A 9 5.20 -1.96 3.45
N GLN A 10 3.95 -2.42 3.43
CA GLN A 10 2.79 -1.56 3.54
C GLN A 10 1.80 -2.17 4.52
N SER A 11 1.34 -1.35 5.46
CA SER A 11 0.26 -1.71 6.39
C SER A 11 -1.02 -1.03 5.97
N PHE A 12 -2.12 -1.74 6.12
CA PHE A 12 -3.45 -1.29 5.75
C PHE A 12 -4.39 -1.48 6.93
N ILE A 13 -5.29 -0.52 7.08
CA ILE A 13 -6.46 -0.64 7.96
C ILE A 13 -7.67 -0.34 7.09
N THR A 14 -8.66 -1.21 7.13
CA THR A 14 -9.92 -1.06 6.41
C THR A 14 -11.09 -1.19 7.35
N TRP A 15 -12.09 -0.36 7.12
CA TRP A 15 -13.31 -0.34 7.90
C TRP A 15 -14.48 -0.77 7.01
N LEU A 16 -15.27 -1.71 7.50
CA LEU A 16 -16.60 -1.95 6.99
C LEU A 16 -17.56 -1.02 7.74
N VAL A 17 -18.25 -0.15 7.02
CA VAL A 17 -19.05 0.94 7.59
C VAL A 17 -20.47 0.89 7.05
N ALA A 18 -21.46 0.96 7.95
CA ALA A 18 -22.85 1.26 7.59
C ALA A 18 -23.07 2.77 7.67
N ILE A 19 -23.74 3.35 6.66
CA ILE A 19 -23.98 4.79 6.59
C ILE A 19 -25.48 5.02 6.59
N ASN A 20 -25.98 5.78 7.56
CA ASN A 20 -27.34 6.29 7.49
C ASN A 20 -27.38 7.40 6.44
N GLN A 21 -28.14 7.21 5.35
CA GLN A 21 -28.15 8.17 4.24
C GLN A 21 -28.84 9.49 4.60
N ALA A 22 -29.83 9.47 5.49
CA ALA A 22 -30.56 10.67 5.91
C ALA A 22 -29.74 11.52 6.89
N SER A 23 -29.15 10.91 7.92
CA SER A 23 -28.36 11.63 8.93
C SER A 23 -26.87 11.77 8.58
N ARG A 24 -26.39 11.04 7.57
CA ARG A 24 -24.96 10.90 7.20
C ARG A 24 -24.08 10.31 8.32
N GLU A 25 -24.70 9.67 9.31
CA GLU A 25 -24.01 9.05 10.43
C GLU A 25 -23.33 7.74 10.01
N HIS A 26 -22.10 7.53 10.50
CA HIS A 26 -21.27 6.39 10.15
C HIS A 26 -21.16 5.41 11.32
N PHE A 27 -21.50 4.15 11.08
CA PHE A 27 -21.41 3.07 12.06
C PHE A 27 -20.36 2.05 11.61
N ILE A 28 -19.28 1.93 12.38
CA ILE A 28 -18.25 0.94 12.12
C ILE A 28 -18.82 -0.45 12.45
N LEU A 29 -18.85 -1.35 11.46
CA LEU A 29 -19.28 -2.74 11.63
C LEU A 29 -18.08 -3.62 11.97
N LYS A 30 -16.98 -3.46 11.23
CA LYS A 30 -15.72 -4.21 11.40
C LYS A 30 -14.52 -3.31 11.11
N THR A 31 -13.41 -3.57 11.81
CA THR A 31 -12.08 -3.05 11.48
C THR A 31 -11.19 -4.24 11.11
N ILE A 32 -10.50 -4.13 9.99
CA ILE A 32 -9.65 -5.18 9.43
C ILE A 32 -8.25 -4.60 9.25
N LYS A 33 -7.22 -5.27 9.77
CA LYS A 33 -5.82 -4.85 9.65
C LYS A 33 -5.00 -5.92 8.94
N TRP A 34 -4.13 -5.51 8.03
CA TRP A 34 -3.16 -6.40 7.41
C TRP A 34 -1.89 -5.67 7.00
N ARG A 35 -0.83 -6.44 6.79
CA ARG A 35 0.46 -5.97 6.31
C ARG A 35 0.84 -6.79 5.09
N MET A 36 1.34 -6.10 4.07
CA MET A 36 1.88 -6.71 2.87
C MET A 36 3.36 -6.40 2.78
N GLN A 37 4.18 -7.43 2.57
CA GLN A 37 5.62 -7.33 2.38
C GLN A 37 5.99 -8.03 1.06
N LEU A 38 6.40 -7.27 0.06
CA LEU A 38 6.82 -7.80 -1.24
C LEU A 38 8.28 -7.44 -1.49
N GLN A 39 9.04 -8.45 -1.92
CA GLN A 39 10.34 -8.25 -2.54
C GLN A 39 10.28 -8.81 -3.95
N ILE A 40 10.47 -7.96 -4.95
CA ILE A 40 10.39 -8.34 -6.35
C ILE A 40 11.76 -8.10 -6.98
N GLU A 41 12.38 -9.16 -7.47
CA GLU A 41 13.56 -9.08 -8.32
C GLU A 41 13.12 -8.78 -9.76
N ILE A 42 13.86 -7.88 -10.42
CA ILE A 42 13.64 -7.50 -11.81
C ILE A 42 14.92 -7.82 -12.58
N ASP A 43 14.82 -8.70 -13.57
CA ASP A 43 15.90 -8.99 -14.53
C ASP A 43 15.63 -8.22 -15.83
N PRO A 44 16.37 -7.13 -16.12
CA PRO A 44 16.16 -6.33 -17.32
C PRO A 44 16.53 -7.07 -18.61
N GLY A 45 17.34 -8.12 -18.53
CA GLY A 45 17.76 -8.92 -19.68
C GLY A 45 16.66 -9.84 -20.23
N LYS A 46 15.59 -10.09 -19.46
CA LYS A 46 14.47 -10.95 -19.89
C LYS A 46 13.43 -10.20 -20.75
N PRO A 47 12.65 -10.92 -21.58
CA PRO A 47 11.52 -10.34 -22.30
C PRO A 47 10.47 -9.74 -21.34
N LEU A 48 9.70 -8.77 -21.85
CA LEU A 48 8.52 -8.25 -21.13
C LEU A 48 7.58 -9.39 -20.74
N GLY A 49 7.01 -9.32 -19.53
CA GLY A 49 6.21 -10.39 -18.95
C GLY A 49 7.00 -11.48 -18.22
N GLN A 50 8.35 -11.52 -18.36
CA GLN A 50 9.20 -12.52 -17.71
C GLN A 50 10.31 -11.92 -16.82
N ARG A 51 10.31 -10.60 -16.65
CA ARG A 51 11.36 -9.87 -15.91
C ARG A 51 11.22 -9.97 -14.39
N ALA A 52 10.00 -10.11 -13.89
CA ALA A 52 9.71 -9.99 -12.47
C ALA A 52 9.61 -11.37 -11.80
N LYS A 53 10.28 -11.52 -10.66
CA LYS A 53 10.17 -12.68 -9.77
C LYS A 53 9.86 -12.21 -8.36
N LEU A 54 8.78 -12.73 -7.78
CA LEU A 54 8.51 -12.53 -6.35
C LEU A 54 9.51 -13.36 -5.54
N LEU A 55 10.22 -12.70 -4.63
CA LEU A 55 11.08 -13.29 -3.62
C LEU A 55 10.33 -13.38 -2.30
N GLU A 56 10.93 -14.04 -1.30
CA GLU A 56 10.35 -14.18 0.02
C GLU A 56 10.13 -12.81 0.71
N PRO A 57 9.08 -12.67 1.55
CA PRO A 57 8.10 -13.69 1.88
C PRO A 57 7.03 -13.84 0.77
N THR A 58 6.83 -15.06 0.29
CA THR A 58 5.78 -15.38 -0.70
C THR A 58 4.41 -15.52 -0.02
N ALA A 59 4.38 -16.12 1.17
CA ALA A 59 3.21 -16.13 2.03
C ALA A 59 3.04 -14.78 2.73
N GLN A 60 1.82 -14.22 2.68
CA GLN A 60 1.47 -12.97 3.34
C GLN A 60 0.63 -13.22 4.58
N GLU A 61 0.77 -12.37 5.59
CA GLU A 61 -0.11 -12.39 6.76
C GLU A 61 -1.56 -12.18 6.32
N GLN A 62 -2.45 -13.07 6.76
CA GLN A 62 -3.87 -12.94 6.44
C GLN A 62 -4.48 -11.74 7.18
N PRO A 63 -5.42 -11.01 6.56
CA PRO A 63 -6.08 -9.90 7.23
C PRO A 63 -6.80 -10.33 8.50
N GLN A 64 -6.62 -9.53 9.56
CA GLN A 64 -7.19 -9.80 10.87
C GLN A 64 -8.35 -8.85 11.15
N ILE A 65 -9.50 -9.42 11.52
CA ILE A 65 -10.62 -8.65 12.05
C ILE A 65 -10.29 -8.31 13.51
N LEU A 66 -10.23 -7.02 13.83
CA LEU A 66 -9.93 -6.56 15.17
C LEU A 66 -11.15 -6.72 16.09
N ALA A 67 -10.90 -7.11 17.34
CA ALA A 67 -11.94 -7.20 18.37
C ALA A 67 -12.51 -5.82 18.71
N ARG A 68 -11.66 -4.79 18.72
CA ARG A 68 -12.06 -3.40 18.92
C ARG A 68 -12.25 -2.70 17.58
N LYS A 69 -13.34 -1.95 17.47
CA LYS A 69 -13.59 -1.04 16.35
C LYS A 69 -12.71 0.20 16.52
N GLU A 70 -11.62 0.27 15.78
CA GLU A 70 -10.76 1.46 15.77
C GLU A 70 -11.45 2.61 15.02
N PRO A 71 -11.31 3.87 15.46
CA PRO A 71 -11.94 5.01 14.78
C PRO A 71 -11.40 5.17 13.36
N ILE A 72 -12.25 5.63 12.44
CA ILE A 72 -11.83 5.94 11.08
C ILE A 72 -11.14 7.32 11.12
N PRO A 73 -9.89 7.44 10.67
CA PRO A 73 -9.23 8.73 10.63
C PRO A 73 -9.88 9.62 9.54
N PRO A 74 -9.94 10.95 9.72
CA PRO A 74 -10.63 11.84 8.78
C PRO A 74 -10.16 11.72 7.32
N ASN A 75 -8.87 11.47 7.11
CA ASN A 75 -8.28 11.29 5.77
C ASN A 75 -8.77 10.03 5.04
N ALA A 76 -9.30 9.04 5.76
CA ALA A 76 -9.92 7.85 5.17
C ALA A 76 -11.42 8.06 4.84
N MET A 77 -12.03 9.12 5.35
CA MET A 77 -13.44 9.47 5.13
C MET A 77 -13.66 10.40 3.94
N VAL A 78 -12.63 11.18 3.59
CA VAL A 78 -12.56 11.89 2.32
C VAL A 78 -12.00 10.94 1.28
N LYS A 79 -12.32 11.14 -0.01
CA LYS A 79 -11.72 10.34 -1.09
C LYS A 79 -10.19 10.33 -0.92
N PRO A 80 -9.56 9.18 -0.62
CA PRO A 80 -8.14 9.06 -0.77
C PRO A 80 -7.91 8.37 -2.11
N ASN A 81 -7.26 9.05 -3.04
CA ASN A 81 -6.63 8.31 -4.12
C ASN A 81 -5.35 7.73 -3.52
N ALA A 82 -5.27 6.42 -3.33
CA ALA A 82 -4.05 5.76 -2.88
C ALA A 82 -2.84 6.13 -3.75
N ASN A 83 -3.07 6.53 -5.02
CA ASN A 83 -2.03 7.06 -5.90
C ASN A 83 -1.62 8.50 -5.60
N ASP A 84 -2.48 9.32 -5.00
CA ASP A 84 -2.15 10.70 -4.65
C ASP A 84 -1.23 10.75 -3.42
N ALA A 85 -1.33 9.77 -2.50
CA ALA A 85 -0.40 9.62 -1.38
C ALA A 85 0.88 8.81 -1.71
N GLN A 86 1.03 8.30 -2.93
CA GLN A 86 2.20 7.51 -3.32
C GLN A 86 3.41 8.41 -3.60
N VAL A 87 4.53 8.08 -2.96
CA VAL A 87 5.85 8.65 -3.27
C VAL A 87 6.67 7.62 -4.01
N LEU A 88 7.17 7.98 -5.20
CA LEU A 88 8.19 7.18 -5.88
C LEU A 88 9.56 7.75 -5.58
N MET A 89 10.39 6.99 -4.86
CA MET A 89 11.78 7.37 -4.59
C MET A 89 12.74 6.48 -5.38
N TRP A 90 13.59 7.10 -6.17
CA TRP A 90 14.72 6.46 -6.82
C TRP A 90 15.92 6.45 -5.86
N ARG A 91 16.47 5.26 -5.59
CA ARG A 91 17.67 5.07 -4.77
C ARG A 91 18.76 4.45 -5.66
N PRO A 92 19.63 5.25 -6.29
CA PRO A 92 20.69 4.71 -7.13
C PRO A 92 21.76 3.99 -6.29
N GLU A 93 22.55 3.14 -6.94
CA GLU A 93 23.72 2.49 -6.35
C GLU A 93 24.80 3.50 -5.95
N THR A 94 24.93 4.59 -6.71
CA THR A 94 25.83 5.72 -6.42
C THR A 94 25.07 7.04 -6.42
N GLY A 95 25.37 7.93 -5.47
CA GLY A 95 24.73 9.24 -5.33
C GLY A 95 23.56 9.27 -4.34
N LYS A 96 22.84 10.40 -4.29
CA LYS A 96 21.76 10.62 -3.33
C LYS A 96 20.41 10.11 -3.86
N PRO A 97 19.52 9.58 -2.99
CA PRO A 97 18.14 9.29 -3.36
C PRO A 97 17.40 10.51 -3.91
N VAL A 98 16.53 10.29 -4.88
CA VAL A 98 15.72 11.33 -5.52
C VAL A 98 14.25 10.97 -5.46
N VAL A 99 13.39 11.92 -5.12
CA VAL A 99 11.93 11.76 -5.25
C VAL A 99 11.56 11.96 -6.72
N VAL A 100 11.09 10.90 -7.37
CA VAL A 100 10.67 10.88 -8.79
C VAL A 100 9.22 11.29 -8.93
N ILE A 101 8.37 10.85 -8.00
CA ILE A 101 6.96 11.26 -7.93
C ILE A 101 6.74 11.74 -6.49
N PRO A 102 6.50 13.05 -6.28
CA PRO A 102 6.14 13.57 -4.97
C PRO A 102 4.70 13.17 -4.62
N PRO A 103 4.34 13.15 -3.33
CA PRO A 103 2.95 12.97 -2.95
C PRO A 103 2.15 14.20 -3.40
N LYS A 104 0.94 13.98 -3.90
CA LYS A 104 -0.04 15.05 -4.10
C LYS A 104 -0.71 15.28 -2.75
N LEU A 105 -0.32 16.37 -2.10
CA LEU A 105 -0.89 16.84 -0.83
C LEU A 105 -2.41 17.02 -0.94
#